data_AF-A0A7X7A1B0-F1
#
_entry.id   AF-A0A7X7A1B0-F1
#
_cell.length_a   1.000
_cell.length_b   1.000
_cell.length_c   1.000
_cell.angle_alpha   90.00
_cell.angle_beta   90.00
_cell.angle_gamma   90.00
#
_symmetry.space_group_name_H-M   'P 1'
#
loop_
_entity.id
_entity.type
_entity.pdbx_description
1 polymer ?
#
loop_
_entity_poly.entity_id
_entity_poly.type
_entity_poly.pdbx_seq_one_letter_code
_entity_poly.pdbx_strand_id
1 'polypeptide(L)'
;MKSLRTRLMVYFTITLIIVGFGLGFIAYNTASYALEQNSRESLLELSTQAASIVSKDYQANILKIEMIADRSEIKSMNWETQLPVMLEEIERNDFLTMGVIYEDGYGQFVGEDEPTFLGDREHVINAFYGVANISDVIISRVTNSTV
;
A
#
# COMPACT_ATOMS: atom_id res chain seq x y z
N MET A 1 -61.74 -38.42 8.52
CA MET A 1 -62.53 -37.46 7.70
C MET A 1 -63.93 -37.46 8.30
N LYS A 2 -64.50 -36.32 8.75
CA LYS A 2 -65.49 -35.58 7.95
C LYS A 2 -66.02 -34.37 8.74
N SER A 3 -65.56 -33.16 8.41
CA SER A 3 -66.36 -31.93 8.51
C SER A 3 -65.83 -30.96 7.45
N LEU A 4 -66.71 -30.20 6.79
CA LEU A 4 -66.31 -29.22 5.76
C LEU A 4 -65.30 -28.20 6.32
N ARG A 5 -65.46 -27.85 7.61
CA ARG A 5 -64.57 -26.97 8.39
C ARG A 5 -63.14 -27.48 8.44
N THR A 6 -62.92 -28.77 8.71
CA THR A 6 -61.57 -29.35 8.79
C THR A 6 -60.87 -29.35 7.42
N ARG A 7 -61.63 -29.58 6.33
CA ARG A 7 -61.08 -29.59 4.98
C ARG A 7 -60.62 -28.20 4.54
N LEU A 8 -61.44 -27.18 4.80
CA LEU A 8 -61.10 -25.77 4.56
C LEU A 8 -59.88 -25.33 5.36
N MET A 9 -59.81 -25.69 6.65
CA MET A 9 -58.68 -25.35 7.50
C MET A 9 -57.37 -25.93 6.96
N VAL A 10 -57.36 -27.20 6.54
CA VAL A 10 -56.18 -27.84 5.94
C VAL A 10 -55.72 -27.13 4.66
N TYR A 11 -56.66 -26.75 3.77
CA TYR A 11 -56.29 -26.00 2.56
C TYR A 11 -55.66 -24.65 2.88
N PHE A 12 -56.25 -23.86 3.79
CA PHE A 12 -55.67 -22.58 4.20
C PHE A 12 -54.29 -22.73 4.83
N THR A 13 -54.09 -23.71 5.69
CA THR A 13 -52.78 -23.97 6.32
C THR A 13 -51.73 -24.34 5.28
N ILE A 14 -52.06 -25.20 4.31
CA ILE A 14 -51.14 -25.58 3.23
C ILE A 14 -50.79 -24.36 2.38
N THR A 15 -51.78 -23.55 2.00
CA THR A 15 -51.54 -22.33 1.21
C THR A 15 -50.63 -21.35 1.97
N LEU A 16 -50.86 -21.15 3.27
CA LEU A 16 -50.01 -20.30 4.10
C LEU A 16 -48.56 -20.81 4.17
N ILE A 17 -48.38 -22.13 4.31
CA ILE A 17 -47.05 -22.74 4.31
C ILE A 17 -46.36 -22.51 2.96
N ILE A 18 -47.05 -22.73 1.84
CA ILE A 18 -46.48 -22.53 0.49
C ILE A 18 -46.06 -21.08 0.29
N VAL A 19 -46.90 -20.13 0.67
CA VAL A 19 -46.60 -18.70 0.53
C VAL A 19 -45.44 -18.30 1.44
N GLY A 20 -45.46 -18.73 2.71
CA GLY A 20 -44.38 -18.44 3.66
C GLY A 20 -43.05 -19.04 3.22
N PHE A 21 -43.06 -20.26 2.68
CA PHE A 21 -41.86 -20.92 2.17
C PHE A 21 -41.34 -20.22 0.91
N GLY A 22 -42.21 -19.85 -0.02
CA GLY A 22 -41.81 -19.11 -1.23
C GLY A 22 -41.20 -17.75 -0.91
N LEU A 23 -41.86 -16.98 -0.03
CA LEU A 23 -41.34 -15.69 0.43
C LEU A 23 -40.04 -15.86 1.22
N GLY A 24 -39.96 -16.86 2.10
CA GLY A 24 -38.74 -17.15 2.86
C GLY A 24 -37.57 -17.52 1.94
N PHE A 25 -37.82 -18.34 0.91
CA PHE A 25 -36.81 -18.71 -0.07
C PHE A 25 -36.33 -17.50 -0.87
N ILE A 26 -37.24 -16.66 -1.37
CA ILE A 26 -36.89 -15.44 -2.10
C ILE A 26 -36.11 -14.48 -1.19
N ALA A 27 -36.60 -14.24 0.03
CA ALA A 27 -35.96 -13.36 0.99
C ALA A 27 -34.55 -13.83 1.34
N TYR A 28 -34.37 -15.15 1.55
CA TYR A 28 -33.07 -15.74 1.82
C TYR A 28 -32.10 -15.52 0.66
N ASN A 29 -32.48 -15.87 -0.56
CA ASN A 29 -31.60 -15.71 -1.73
C ASN A 29 -31.25 -14.24 -1.99
N THR A 30 -32.22 -13.33 -1.88
CA THR A 30 -31.97 -11.89 -2.05
C THR A 30 -31.06 -11.35 -0.96
N ALA A 31 -31.28 -11.72 0.30
CA ALA A 31 -30.44 -11.27 1.41
C ALA A 31 -29.01 -11.81 1.28
N SER A 32 -28.86 -13.10 0.95
CA SER A 32 -27.55 -13.72 0.70
C SER A 32 -26.81 -13.03 -0.45
N TYR A 33 -27.48 -12.78 -1.58
CA TYR A 33 -26.87 -12.11 -2.72
C TYR A 33 -26.48 -10.67 -2.39
N ALA A 34 -27.37 -9.89 -1.76
CA ALA A 34 -27.09 -8.52 -1.36
C ALA A 34 -25.92 -8.44 -0.37
N LEU A 35 -25.85 -9.37 0.59
CA LEU A 35 -24.77 -9.43 1.57
C LEU A 35 -23.43 -9.79 0.90
N GLU A 36 -23.43 -10.75 -0.02
CA GLU A 36 -22.23 -11.13 -0.77
C GLU A 36 -21.71 -9.96 -1.62
N GLN A 37 -22.59 -9.27 -2.35
CA GLN A 37 -22.22 -8.11 -3.16
C GLN A 37 -21.68 -6.98 -2.30
N ASN A 38 -22.39 -6.59 -1.22
CA ASN A 38 -21.93 -5.54 -0.31
C ASN A 38 -20.56 -5.88 0.30
N SER A 39 -20.32 -7.15 0.66
CA SER A 39 -19.02 -7.60 1.18
C SER A 39 -17.92 -7.45 0.13
N ARG A 40 -18.19 -7.87 -1.10
CA ARG A 40 -17.24 -7.77 -2.22
C ARG A 40 -16.91 -6.31 -2.56
N GLU A 41 -17.91 -5.45 -2.61
CA GLU A 41 -17.74 -4.01 -2.85
C GLU A 41 -16.96 -3.35 -1.72
N SER A 42 -17.30 -3.64 -0.46
CA SER A 42 -16.60 -3.10 0.71
C SER A 42 -15.12 -3.52 0.74
N LEU A 43 -14.82 -4.77 0.40
CA LEU A 43 -13.45 -5.26 0.32
C LEU A 43 -12.66 -4.59 -0.81
N LEU A 44 -13.28 -4.37 -1.96
CA LEU A 44 -12.65 -3.66 -3.08
C LEU A 44 -12.38 -2.20 -2.73
N GLU A 45 -13.35 -1.54 -2.08
CA GLU A 45 -13.21 -0.16 -1.63
C GLU A 45 -12.08 -0.05 -0.60
N LEU A 46 -12.04 -0.94 0.39
CA LEU A 46 -10.98 -0.98 1.40
C LEU A 46 -9.60 -1.23 0.77
N SER A 47 -9.50 -2.16 -0.19
CA SER A 47 -8.25 -2.43 -0.91
C SER A 47 -7.78 -1.20 -1.69
N THR A 48 -8.70 -0.49 -2.33
CA THR A 48 -8.39 0.74 -3.08
C THR A 48 -7.96 1.86 -2.16
N GLN A 49 -8.63 2.04 -1.02
CA GLN A 49 -8.26 3.01 0.00
C GLN A 49 -6.87 2.72 0.58
N ALA A 50 -6.60 1.45 0.93
CA ALA A 50 -5.30 1.03 1.43
C ALA A 50 -4.18 1.30 0.41
N ALA A 51 -4.39 0.95 -0.87
CA ALA A 51 -3.45 1.24 -1.94
C ALA A 51 -3.23 2.75 -2.12
N SER A 52 -4.28 3.56 -1.99
CA SER A 52 -4.17 5.02 -2.05
C SER A 52 -3.37 5.60 -0.88
N ILE A 53 -3.53 5.06 0.32
CA ILE A 53 -2.76 5.50 1.50
C ILE A 53 -1.26 5.22 1.27
N VAL A 54 -0.92 3.99 0.85
CA VAL A 54 0.47 3.61 0.55
C VAL A 54 1.05 4.47 -0.57
N SER A 55 0.30 4.69 -1.66
CA SER A 55 0.76 5.54 -2.77
C SER A 55 1.02 6.99 -2.35
N LYS A 56 0.17 7.55 -1.46
CA LYS A 56 0.38 8.90 -0.92
C LYS A 56 1.60 8.97 -0.01
N ASP A 57 1.82 7.95 0.80
CA ASP A 57 3.01 7.86 1.65
C ASP A 57 4.30 7.83 0.81
N TYR A 58 4.32 7.01 -0.26
CA TYR A 58 5.43 6.98 -1.21
C TYR A 58 5.68 8.33 -1.89
N GLN A 59 4.62 9.00 -2.37
CA GLN A 59 4.74 10.32 -2.98
C GLN A 59 5.27 11.35 -1.97
N ALA A 60 4.82 11.30 -0.72
CA ALA A 60 5.31 12.19 0.34
C ALA A 60 6.80 11.95 0.62
N ASN A 61 7.26 10.70 0.68
CA ASN A 61 8.67 10.39 0.91
C ASN A 61 9.55 10.75 -0.29
N ILE A 62 9.10 10.53 -1.53
CA ILE A 62 9.80 11.03 -2.73
C ILE A 62 9.96 12.54 -2.67
N LEU A 63 8.87 13.28 -2.39
CA LEU A 63 8.92 14.74 -2.33
C LEU A 63 9.89 15.25 -1.25
N LYS A 64 9.94 14.59 -0.08
CA LYS A 64 10.93 14.92 0.96
C LYS A 64 12.35 14.77 0.43
N ILE A 65 12.66 13.63 -0.20
CA ILE A 65 14.01 13.37 -0.75
C ILE A 65 14.33 14.35 -1.88
N GLU A 66 13.39 14.69 -2.75
CA GLU A 66 13.57 15.72 -3.79
C GLU A 66 13.89 17.09 -3.16
N MET A 67 13.16 17.50 -2.13
CA MET A 67 13.42 18.76 -1.43
C MET A 67 14.80 18.77 -0.76
N ILE A 68 15.22 17.63 -0.18
CA ILE A 68 16.55 17.48 0.43
C ILE A 68 17.62 17.56 -0.64
N ALA A 69 17.45 16.84 -1.76
CA ALA A 69 18.36 16.85 -2.90
C ALA A 69 18.47 18.23 -3.56
N ASP A 70 17.42 19.07 -3.45
CA ASP A 70 17.42 20.42 -4.00
C ASP A 70 18.24 21.42 -3.19
N ARG A 71 18.57 21.10 -1.92
CA ARG A 71 19.37 21.97 -1.02
C ARG A 71 20.76 22.24 -1.60
N SER A 72 21.24 23.47 -1.43
CA SER A 72 22.55 23.90 -1.95
C SER A 72 23.71 23.07 -1.40
N GLU A 73 23.61 22.65 -0.15
CA GLU A 73 24.54 21.81 0.58
C GLU A 73 24.63 20.42 -0.06
N ILE A 74 23.48 19.85 -0.46
CA ILE A 74 23.41 18.56 -1.13
C ILE A 74 23.94 18.66 -2.57
N LYS A 75 23.52 19.69 -3.32
CA LYS A 75 24.01 19.93 -4.69
C LYS A 75 25.50 20.24 -4.78
N SER A 76 26.14 20.66 -3.68
CA SER A 76 27.56 20.96 -3.66
C SER A 76 28.45 19.74 -3.93
N MET A 77 27.92 18.52 -3.71
CA MET A 77 28.68 17.26 -3.77
C MET A 77 29.92 17.24 -2.87
N ASN A 78 29.97 18.11 -1.86
CA ASN A 78 31.01 18.14 -0.85
C ASN A 78 30.53 17.39 0.40
N TRP A 79 31.08 16.21 0.65
CA TRP A 79 30.65 15.33 1.74
C TRP A 79 30.63 16.02 3.12
N GLU A 80 31.64 16.83 3.44
CA GLU A 80 31.71 17.52 4.74
C GLU A 80 30.55 18.53 4.93
N THR A 81 30.04 19.07 3.83
CA THR A 81 28.88 19.97 3.81
C THR A 81 27.55 19.19 3.77
N GLN A 82 27.52 18.04 3.11
CA GLN A 82 26.34 17.18 2.97
C GLN A 82 26.01 16.42 4.25
N LEU A 83 27.02 15.87 4.92
CA LEU A 83 26.88 15.01 6.10
C LEU A 83 26.02 15.63 7.22
N PRO A 84 26.26 16.87 7.70
CA PRO A 84 25.44 17.45 8.75
C PRO A 84 23.98 17.64 8.33
N VAL A 85 23.74 17.97 7.05
CA VAL A 85 22.39 18.08 6.51
C VAL A 85 21.70 16.72 6.49
N MET A 86 22.36 15.69 5.97
CA MET A 86 21.79 14.34 5.93
C MET A 86 21.49 13.79 7.33
N LEU A 87 22.35 14.04 8.32
CA LEU A 87 22.12 13.66 9.72
C LEU A 87 20.86 14.33 10.29
N GLU A 88 20.68 15.63 10.05
CA GLU A 88 19.49 16.37 10.47
C GLU A 88 18.23 15.79 9.80
N GLU A 89 18.28 15.50 8.50
CA GLU A 89 17.15 14.98 7.74
C GLU A 89 16.79 13.54 8.12
N ILE A 90 17.77 12.72 8.46
CA ILE A 90 17.58 11.36 8.99
C ILE A 90 16.78 11.43 10.29
N GLU A 91 17.21 12.25 11.26
CA GLU A 91 16.52 12.41 12.54
C GLU A 91 15.12 13.03 12.36
N ARG A 92 15.00 14.04 11.49
CA ARG A 92 13.75 14.78 11.29
C ARG A 92 12.66 13.96 10.60
N ASN A 93 13.03 13.07 9.68
CA ASN A 93 12.08 12.33 8.85
C ASN A 93 12.01 10.83 9.20
N ASP A 94 12.75 10.37 10.21
CA ASP A 94 12.81 8.96 10.64
C ASP A 94 13.29 8.02 9.50
N PHE A 95 14.27 8.49 8.71
CA PHE A 95 14.88 7.64 7.68
C PHE A 95 15.90 6.69 8.31
N LEU A 96 16.01 5.47 7.77
CA LEU A 96 16.99 4.49 8.25
C LEU A 96 18.44 4.97 8.07
N THR A 97 18.73 5.53 6.90
CA THR A 97 20.03 6.13 6.55
C THR A 97 19.85 6.99 5.30
N MET A 98 20.89 7.74 4.94
CA MET A 98 20.95 8.53 3.72
C MET A 98 22.35 8.41 3.12
N GLY A 99 22.43 8.57 1.80
CA GLY A 99 23.69 8.54 1.09
C GLY A 99 23.61 9.28 -0.24
N VAL A 100 24.79 9.59 -0.77
CA VAL A 100 24.96 10.27 -2.04
C VAL A 100 25.71 9.33 -2.98
N ILE A 101 25.18 9.17 -4.19
CA ILE A 101 25.80 8.36 -5.24
C ILE A 101 26.51 9.30 -6.21
N TYR A 102 27.80 9.05 -6.44
CA TYR A 102 28.64 9.81 -7.35
C TYR A 102 28.53 9.27 -8.79
N GLU A 103 29.03 10.05 -9.75
CA GLU A 103 28.95 9.70 -11.19
C GLU A 103 29.64 8.38 -11.57
N ASP A 104 30.56 7.91 -10.74
CA ASP A 104 31.23 6.61 -10.88
C ASP A 104 30.36 5.42 -10.41
N GLY A 105 29.17 5.69 -9.88
CA GLY A 105 28.22 4.69 -9.39
C GLY A 105 28.49 4.22 -7.96
N TYR A 106 29.46 4.80 -7.26
CA TYR A 106 29.70 4.51 -5.84
C TYR A 106 28.87 5.44 -4.95
N GLY A 107 28.22 4.85 -3.95
CA GLY A 107 27.44 5.55 -2.94
C GLY A 107 28.20 5.66 -1.64
N GLN A 108 28.23 6.86 -1.05
CA GLN A 108 28.72 7.11 0.29
C GLN A 108 27.54 7.36 1.23
N PHE A 109 27.49 6.63 2.35
CA PHE A 109 26.36 6.62 3.27
C PHE A 109 26.76 7.15 4.65
N VAL A 110 25.78 7.72 5.36
CA VAL A 110 25.97 8.17 6.74
C VAL A 110 26.27 6.96 7.64
N GLY A 111 27.40 7.00 8.34
CA GLY A 111 27.83 5.95 9.26
C GLY A 111 28.62 4.80 8.63
N GLU A 112 28.86 4.85 7.32
CA GLU A 112 29.70 3.88 6.61
C GLU A 112 31.05 4.49 6.24
N ASP A 113 32.13 3.74 6.47
CA ASP A 113 33.50 4.18 6.19
C ASP A 113 33.90 3.97 4.71
N GLU A 114 33.31 2.97 4.04
CA GLU A 114 33.66 2.60 2.67
C GLU A 114 32.51 2.86 1.68
N PRO A 115 32.78 3.49 0.53
CA PRO A 115 31.79 3.63 -0.54
C PRO A 115 31.35 2.28 -1.10
N THR A 116 30.06 2.12 -1.36
CA THR A 116 29.47 0.89 -1.92
C THR A 116 29.04 1.12 -3.36
N PHE A 117 29.43 0.22 -4.27
CA PHE A 117 28.97 0.30 -5.66
C PHE A 117 27.48 -0.06 -5.79
N LEU A 118 26.70 0.87 -6.36
CA LEU A 118 25.26 0.76 -6.58
C LEU A 118 24.83 1.17 -8.00
N GLY A 119 25.76 1.59 -8.87
CA GLY A 119 25.46 2.03 -10.24
C GLY A 119 24.84 0.95 -11.15
N ASP A 120 24.88 -0.32 -10.76
CA ASP A 120 24.20 -1.44 -11.44
C ASP A 120 22.72 -1.60 -11.03
N ARG A 121 22.23 -0.85 -10.04
CA ARG A 121 20.87 -0.97 -9.53
C ARG A 121 19.89 -0.16 -10.37
N GLU A 122 18.75 -0.76 -10.71
CA GLU A 122 17.72 -0.11 -11.53
C GLU A 122 17.25 1.24 -10.97
N HIS A 123 17.02 1.33 -9.66
CA HIS A 123 16.60 2.58 -9.01
C HIS A 123 17.67 3.69 -9.10
N VAL A 124 18.96 3.31 -9.09
CA VAL A 124 20.09 4.23 -9.26
C VAL A 124 20.22 4.67 -10.71
N ILE A 125 20.10 3.73 -11.65
CA ILE A 125 20.10 4.02 -13.09
C ILE A 125 18.98 5.00 -13.43
N ASN A 126 17.76 4.77 -12.93
CA ASN A 126 16.62 5.68 -13.12
C ASN A 126 16.87 7.06 -12.49
N ALA A 127 17.49 7.12 -11.32
CA ALA A 127 17.85 8.39 -10.67
C ALA A 127 18.87 9.18 -11.50
N PHE A 128 19.86 8.52 -12.13
CA PHE A 128 20.79 9.17 -13.07
C PHE A 128 20.11 9.73 -14.32
N TYR A 129 18.96 9.16 -14.73
CA TYR A 129 18.11 9.74 -15.78
C TYR A 129 17.23 10.90 -15.29
N GLY A 130 17.39 11.34 -14.04
CA GLY A 130 16.60 12.42 -13.45
C GLY A 130 15.19 11.98 -13.03
N VAL A 131 14.94 10.68 -12.89
CA VAL A 131 13.63 10.16 -12.48
C VAL A 131 13.68 9.81 -11.00
N ALA A 132 12.97 10.58 -10.18
CA ALA A 132 12.75 10.24 -8.78
C ALA A 132 11.93 8.94 -8.68
N ASN A 133 12.41 7.98 -7.90
CA ASN A 133 11.86 6.63 -7.88
C ASN A 133 12.10 5.94 -6.53
N ILE A 134 11.43 4.81 -6.32
CA ILE A 134 11.58 3.91 -5.17
C ILE A 134 11.87 2.52 -5.74
N SER A 135 12.81 1.79 -5.13
CA SER A 135 13.07 0.40 -5.51
C SER A 135 11.98 -0.55 -5.03
N ASP A 136 11.86 -1.70 -5.68
CA ASP A 136 11.25 -2.85 -5.02
C ASP A 136 12.03 -3.26 -3.75
N VAL A 137 11.43 -4.11 -2.93
CA VAL A 137 12.09 -4.67 -1.75
C VAL A 137 13.30 -5.48 -2.18
N ILE A 138 14.48 -5.07 -1.70
CA ILE A 138 15.77 -5.69 -2.02
C ILE A 138 16.57 -5.93 -0.74
N ILE A 139 17.61 -6.77 -0.83
CA ILE A 139 18.62 -6.82 0.23
C ILE A 139 19.58 -5.66 0.00
N SER A 140 19.63 -4.75 0.97
CA SER A 140 20.57 -3.64 0.99
C SER A 140 22.00 -4.16 1.02
N ARG A 141 22.87 -3.64 0.13
CA ARG A 141 24.32 -3.88 0.22
C ARG A 141 24.96 -3.09 1.37
N VAL A 142 24.25 -2.10 1.90
CA VAL A 142 24.71 -1.24 3.00
C VAL A 142 24.37 -1.88 4.34
N THR A 143 23.09 -2.16 4.60
CA THR A 143 22.63 -2.65 5.90
C THR A 143 22.54 -4.18 6.01
N ASN A 144 22.69 -4.90 4.90
CA ASN A 144 22.50 -6.35 4.80
C ASN A 144 21.12 -6.84 5.32
N SER A 145 20.10 -5.98 5.20
CA SER A 145 18.71 -6.25 5.56
C SER A 145 17.77 -6.08 4.36
N THR A 146 16.56 -6.64 4.45
CA THR A 146 15.48 -6.36 3.50
C THR A 146 14.99 -4.93 3.68
N VAL A 147 15.11 -4.12 2.62
CA VAL A 147 14.68 -2.72 2.56
C VAL A 147 13.92 -2.46 1.27
#